data_AF-T1CGA1-F1
#
_entry.id   AF-T1CGA1-F1
#
_cell.length_a   1.000
_cell.length_b   1.000
_cell.length_c   1.000
_cell.angle_alpha   90.00
_cell.angle_beta   90.00
_cell.angle_gamma   90.00
#
_symmetry.space_group_name_H-M   'P 1'
#
loop_
_entity.id
_entity.type
_entity.pdbx_description
1 polymer ?
#
loop_
_entity_poly.entity_id
_entity_poly.type
_entity_poly.pdbx_seq_one_letter_code
_entity_poly.pdbx_strand_id
1 'polypeptide(L)'
;DARRGVVVATGKLGEIAKEAVQNVSALIKKYTGEDISRYDIHIQFVGTSDGVEGDSASVSIATAVISALEGVAVDQSVAMTGSLSVRGQVLPVGGVTAKVEAAADSGLRRVLIPESNMEDLVLEPRYRGKIEVIPVRTLRDVLKYALAGTGAKKDSLLERLAAMVLATARSGEDAPPVLTAPKPPSAVARPVRERFVPRPRAPAGAPATRCRRSRPRRTRRRTRRRSSTVPATSSITA
;
A
#
# COMPACT_ATOMS: atom_id res chain seq x y z
N ASP A 1 38.44 -5.51 -16.08
CA ASP A 1 37.68 -4.89 -14.98
C ASP A 1 36.29 -4.49 -15.39
N ALA A 2 35.30 -5.32 -15.09
CA ALA A 2 33.90 -4.92 -15.21
C ALA A 2 33.54 -4.06 -13.99
N ARG A 3 33.54 -2.74 -14.13
CA ARG A 3 32.97 -1.84 -13.11
C ARG A 3 31.52 -2.27 -12.88
N ARG A 4 31.21 -2.68 -11.65
CA ARG A 4 29.85 -2.93 -11.20
C ARG A 4 29.23 -1.58 -10.85
N GLY A 5 28.10 -1.28 -11.46
CA GLY A 5 27.28 -0.11 -11.18
C GLY A 5 26.79 -0.10 -9.75
N VAL A 6 26.69 1.10 -9.18
CA VAL A 6 26.34 1.32 -7.78
C VAL A 6 24.92 1.88 -7.69
N VAL A 7 24.14 1.32 -6.76
CA VAL A 7 22.84 1.90 -6.40
C VAL A 7 23.05 2.86 -5.23
N VAL A 8 22.90 4.15 -5.50
CA VAL A 8 23.01 5.22 -4.53
C VAL A 8 21.59 5.69 -4.20
N ALA A 9 21.17 5.51 -2.96
CA ALA A 9 19.87 5.97 -2.49
C ALA A 9 20.05 6.92 -1.31
N THR A 10 19.36 8.07 -1.36
CA THR A 10 19.48 9.12 -0.33
C THR A 10 18.43 8.96 0.78
N GLY A 11 18.79 9.36 2.00
CA GLY A 11 17.87 9.41 3.15
C GLY A 11 17.75 8.08 3.91
N LYS A 12 16.81 8.02 4.85
CA LYS A 12 16.56 6.83 5.71
C LYS A 12 16.06 5.59 4.94
N LEU A 13 15.81 5.73 3.64
CA LEU A 13 15.21 4.70 2.78
C LEU A 13 16.24 3.96 1.91
N GLY A 14 17.52 4.16 2.21
CA GLY A 14 18.60 3.62 1.39
C GLY A 14 18.57 2.08 1.25
N GLU A 15 18.21 1.36 2.32
CA GLU A 15 18.16 -0.11 2.30
C GLU A 15 16.97 -0.63 1.48
N ILE A 16 15.77 -0.09 1.72
CA ILE A 16 14.55 -0.45 0.98
C ILE A 16 14.72 -0.15 -0.51
N ALA A 17 15.33 0.99 -0.85
CA ALA A 17 15.60 1.34 -2.23
C ALA A 17 16.58 0.39 -2.89
N LYS A 18 17.67 0.00 -2.20
CA LYS A 18 18.63 -0.99 -2.72
C LYS A 18 17.97 -2.35 -2.95
N GLU A 19 17.15 -2.81 -2.02
CA GLU A 19 16.41 -4.06 -2.16
C GLU A 19 15.41 -4.01 -3.33
N ALA A 20 14.65 -2.91 -3.44
CA ALA A 20 13.75 -2.70 -4.56
C ALA A 20 14.49 -2.71 -5.90
N VAL A 21 15.64 -2.03 -6.02
CA VAL A 21 16.45 -2.08 -7.25
C VAL A 21 16.99 -3.48 -7.52
N GLN A 22 17.42 -4.22 -6.50
CA GLN A 22 17.89 -5.59 -6.68
C GLN A 22 16.77 -6.49 -7.20
N ASN A 23 15.58 -6.43 -6.60
CA ASN A 23 14.42 -7.20 -7.04
C ASN A 23 14.02 -6.87 -8.48
N VAL A 24 14.08 -5.59 -8.83
CA VAL A 24 13.79 -5.09 -10.18
C VAL A 24 14.91 -5.43 -11.16
N SER A 25 16.16 -5.54 -10.73
CA SER A 25 17.29 -5.81 -11.62
C SER A 25 17.18 -7.14 -12.36
N ALA A 26 16.68 -8.17 -11.66
CA ALA A 26 16.39 -9.46 -12.27
C ALA A 26 15.28 -9.34 -13.32
N LEU A 27 14.26 -8.53 -13.05
CA LEU A 27 13.15 -8.29 -13.96
C LEU A 27 13.56 -7.48 -15.18
N ILE A 28 14.26 -6.37 -15.01
CA ILE A 28 14.72 -5.52 -16.11
C ILE A 28 15.67 -6.31 -17.01
N LYS A 29 16.66 -7.01 -16.43
CA LYS A 29 17.56 -7.86 -17.20
C LYS A 29 16.80 -8.92 -18.01
N LYS A 30 15.74 -9.48 -17.42
CA LYS A 30 14.86 -10.42 -18.12
C LYS A 30 14.04 -9.73 -19.23
N TYR A 31 13.51 -8.53 -19.01
CA TYR A 31 12.52 -7.90 -19.89
C TYR A 31 13.11 -7.02 -21.00
N THR A 32 14.14 -6.24 -20.69
CA THR A 32 14.77 -5.31 -21.64
C THR A 32 16.06 -5.87 -22.22
N GLY A 33 16.65 -6.87 -21.57
CA GLY A 33 17.98 -7.41 -21.92
C GLY A 33 19.13 -6.50 -21.46
N GLU A 34 18.82 -5.35 -20.85
CA GLU A 34 19.81 -4.42 -20.31
C GLU A 34 20.26 -4.88 -18.93
N ASP A 35 21.58 -4.89 -18.72
CA ASP A 35 22.16 -5.20 -17.42
C ASP A 35 22.29 -3.92 -16.59
N ILE A 36 21.41 -3.76 -15.61
CA ILE A 36 21.45 -2.65 -14.65
C ILE A 36 22.81 -2.51 -13.98
N SER A 37 23.55 -3.61 -13.79
CA SER A 37 24.86 -3.58 -13.14
C SER A 37 25.93 -2.83 -13.95
N ARG A 38 25.60 -2.28 -15.12
CA ARG A 38 26.49 -1.39 -15.89
C ARG A 38 26.26 0.09 -15.60
N TYR A 39 25.20 0.44 -14.87
CA TYR A 39 24.78 1.81 -14.62
C TYR A 39 24.83 2.15 -13.12
N ASP A 40 25.20 3.40 -12.81
CA ASP A 40 25.04 3.95 -11.48
C ASP A 40 23.62 4.53 -11.36
N ILE A 41 22.81 3.96 -10.46
CA ILE A 41 21.42 4.38 -10.26
C ILE A 41 21.34 5.24 -9.01
N HIS A 42 20.91 6.48 -9.19
CA HIS A 42 20.65 7.42 -8.11
C HIS A 42 19.15 7.52 -7.83
N ILE A 43 18.72 7.14 -6.63
CA ILE A 43 17.32 7.24 -6.19
C ILE A 43 17.22 8.28 -5.10
N GLN A 44 16.36 9.26 -5.35
CA GLN A 44 16.00 10.29 -4.38
C GLN A 44 14.51 10.23 -4.09
N PHE A 45 14.16 10.18 -2.82
CA PHE A 45 12.80 10.39 -2.35
C PHE A 45 12.63 11.86 -2.02
N VAL A 46 11.66 12.51 -2.66
CA VAL A 46 11.37 13.93 -2.47
C VAL A 46 10.34 14.10 -1.36
N GLY A 47 10.53 15.09 -0.48
CA GLY A 47 9.54 15.45 0.54
C GLY A 47 9.43 14.49 1.74
N THR A 48 10.39 13.58 1.91
CA THR A 48 10.37 12.58 3.00
C THR A 48 11.27 13.00 4.16
N SER A 49 10.69 13.63 5.18
CA SER A 49 11.40 13.97 6.44
C SER A 49 11.42 12.81 7.44
N ASP A 50 10.30 12.06 7.50
CA ASP A 50 10.06 11.02 8.52
C ASP A 50 10.23 9.58 7.99
N GLY A 51 10.62 9.43 6.73
CA GLY A 51 10.76 8.14 6.06
C GLY A 51 9.45 7.62 5.45
N VAL A 52 9.56 6.80 4.41
CA VAL A 52 8.45 6.06 3.79
C VAL A 52 8.35 4.69 4.45
N GLU A 53 7.15 4.31 4.87
CA GLU A 53 6.90 3.00 5.49
C GLU A 53 6.81 1.88 4.42
N GLY A 54 7.86 1.06 4.37
CA GLY A 54 7.85 -0.31 3.83
C GLY A 54 7.99 -0.49 2.32
N ASP A 55 7.97 -1.76 1.90
CA ASP A 55 8.11 -2.24 0.51
C ASP A 55 7.09 -1.68 -0.48
N SER A 56 6.09 -0.94 0.01
CA SER A 56 4.99 -0.39 -0.76
C SER A 56 5.38 0.67 -1.81
N ALA A 57 6.65 1.10 -1.80
CA ALA A 57 7.26 1.99 -2.80
C ALA A 57 8.03 1.24 -3.91
N SER A 58 8.20 -0.09 -3.81
CA SER A 58 9.03 -0.85 -4.76
C SER A 58 8.51 -0.81 -6.19
N VAL A 59 7.20 -0.78 -6.40
CA VAL A 59 6.59 -0.61 -7.74
C VAL A 59 6.91 0.76 -8.35
N SER A 60 6.91 1.82 -7.54
CA SER A 60 7.23 3.19 -7.97
C SER A 60 8.70 3.31 -8.36
N ILE A 61 9.58 2.72 -7.55
CA ILE A 61 11.03 2.67 -7.82
C ILE A 61 11.28 1.89 -9.12
N ALA A 62 10.63 0.73 -9.29
CA ALA A 62 10.73 -0.07 -10.50
C ALA A 62 10.36 0.74 -11.74
N THR A 63 9.22 1.43 -11.68
CA THR A 63 8.72 2.26 -12.78
C THR A 63 9.67 3.41 -13.10
N ALA A 64 10.22 4.07 -12.09
CA ALA A 64 11.18 5.16 -12.27
C ALA A 64 12.49 4.68 -12.93
N VAL A 65 13.02 3.54 -12.49
CA VAL A 65 14.24 2.95 -13.08
C VAL A 65 14.00 2.53 -14.53
N ILE A 66 12.87 1.87 -14.83
CA ILE A 66 12.52 1.47 -16.20
C ILE A 66 12.35 2.69 -17.10
N SER A 67 11.64 3.71 -16.60
CA SER A 67 11.46 4.99 -17.30
C SER A 67 12.80 5.64 -17.64
N ALA A 68 13.74 5.66 -16.68
CA ALA A 68 15.07 6.25 -16.87
C ALA A 68 15.93 5.47 -17.88
N LEU A 69 15.89 4.13 -17.85
CA LEU A 69 16.66 3.29 -18.78
C LEU A 69 16.13 3.38 -20.21
N GLU A 70 14.81 3.39 -20.38
CA GLU A 70 14.17 3.38 -21.70
C GLU A 70 13.95 4.79 -22.28
N GLY A 71 14.14 5.83 -21.47
CA GLY A 71 13.88 7.22 -21.84
C GLY A 71 12.40 7.49 -22.13
N VAL A 72 11.49 6.83 -21.41
CA VAL A 72 10.04 6.99 -21.55
C VAL A 72 9.51 7.75 -20.33
N ALA A 73 8.83 8.87 -20.55
CA ALA A 73 8.31 9.70 -19.46
C ALA A 73 7.21 8.97 -18.65
N VAL A 74 7.09 9.30 -17.36
CA VAL A 74 6.01 8.80 -16.48
C VAL A 74 4.90 9.85 -16.39
N ASP A 75 3.65 9.42 -16.48
CA ASP A 75 2.46 10.26 -16.31
C ASP A 75 2.34 10.72 -14.85
N GLN A 76 2.60 12.00 -14.61
CA GLN A 76 2.56 12.60 -13.27
C GLN A 76 1.13 12.75 -12.71
N SER A 77 0.09 12.46 -13.51
CA SER A 77 -1.30 12.43 -13.03
C SER A 77 -1.69 11.10 -12.38
N VAL A 78 -0.77 10.13 -12.37
CA VAL A 78 -0.99 8.76 -11.87
C VAL A 78 -0.19 8.52 -10.59
N ALA A 79 -0.89 8.23 -9.49
CA ALA A 79 -0.31 7.65 -8.29
C ALA A 79 -0.20 6.12 -8.42
N MET A 80 0.75 5.51 -7.72
CA MET A 80 0.84 4.06 -7.61
C MET A 80 1.32 3.63 -6.22
N THR A 81 0.81 2.50 -5.74
CA THR A 81 1.30 1.84 -4.54
C THR A 81 1.27 0.33 -4.72
N GLY A 82 2.24 -0.36 -4.14
CA GLY A 82 2.35 -1.80 -4.24
C GLY A 82 3.73 -2.28 -3.87
N SER A 83 3.80 -3.48 -3.30
CA SER A 83 5.08 -4.20 -3.22
C SER A 83 5.29 -4.99 -4.51
N LEU A 84 6.54 -5.22 -4.91
CA LEU A 84 6.90 -5.90 -6.15
C LEU A 84 7.71 -7.16 -5.83
N SER A 85 7.22 -8.32 -6.27
CA SER A 85 8.00 -9.55 -6.18
C SER A 85 9.08 -9.62 -7.26
N VAL A 86 10.12 -10.42 -7.04
CA VAL A 86 11.16 -10.73 -8.03
C VAL A 86 10.63 -11.40 -9.32
N ARG A 87 9.35 -11.84 -9.31
CA ARG A 87 8.66 -12.42 -10.47
C ARG A 87 7.81 -11.39 -11.24
N GLY A 88 7.74 -10.15 -10.77
CA GLY A 88 7.00 -9.07 -11.42
C GLY A 88 5.51 -9.01 -11.05
N GLN A 89 5.13 -9.70 -9.97
CA GLN A 89 3.77 -9.64 -9.41
C GLN A 89 3.67 -8.47 -8.42
N VAL A 90 2.55 -7.75 -8.48
CA VAL A 90 2.21 -6.66 -7.56
C VAL A 90 1.52 -7.25 -6.34
N LEU A 91 2.14 -7.05 -5.18
CA LEU A 91 1.72 -7.59 -3.89
C LEU A 91 0.91 -6.55 -3.09
N PRO A 92 -0.03 -7.02 -2.24
CA PRO A 92 -0.86 -6.14 -1.44
C PRO A 92 -0.04 -5.31 -0.44
N VAL A 93 -0.58 -4.16 -0.06
CA VAL A 93 0.03 -3.22 0.88
C VAL A 93 -0.97 -2.78 1.94
N GLY A 94 -0.46 -2.36 3.09
CA GLY A 94 -1.27 -1.76 4.14
C GLY A 94 -1.68 -0.31 3.80
N GLY A 95 -2.80 0.12 4.38
CA GLY A 95 -3.25 1.51 4.37
C GLY A 95 -3.70 2.02 3.00
N VAL A 96 -4.22 1.15 2.13
CA VAL A 96 -4.60 1.54 0.75
C VAL A 96 -5.63 2.65 0.73
N THR A 97 -6.66 2.60 1.57
CA THR A 97 -7.69 3.65 1.66
C THR A 97 -7.06 5.03 1.90
N ALA A 98 -6.23 5.17 2.93
CA ALA A 98 -5.58 6.45 3.25
C ALA A 98 -4.66 6.94 2.11
N LYS A 99 -3.98 6.02 1.41
CA LYS A 99 -3.13 6.35 0.26
C LYS A 99 -3.93 6.84 -0.95
N VAL A 100 -5.08 6.21 -1.23
CA VAL A 100 -5.97 6.65 -2.32
C VAL A 100 -6.60 8.01 -2.00
N GLU A 101 -7.04 8.22 -0.76
CA GLU A 101 -7.60 9.51 -0.35
C GLU A 101 -6.56 10.64 -0.43
N ALA A 102 -5.32 10.38 0.02
CA ALA A 102 -4.22 11.34 -0.13
C ALA A 102 -3.92 11.68 -1.60
N ALA A 103 -3.97 10.68 -2.50
CA ALA A 103 -3.81 10.90 -3.93
C ALA A 103 -4.94 11.77 -4.51
N ALA A 104 -6.19 11.53 -4.08
CA ALA A 104 -7.34 12.32 -4.48
C ALA A 104 -7.26 13.77 -3.96
N ASP A 105 -6.82 13.97 -2.72
CA ASP A 105 -6.62 15.30 -2.13
C ASP A 105 -5.47 16.07 -2.81
N SER A 106 -4.48 15.36 -3.33
CA SER A 106 -3.39 15.92 -4.14
C SER A 106 -3.81 16.29 -5.57
N GLY A 107 -5.06 16.01 -5.96
CA GLY A 107 -5.59 16.32 -7.30
C GLY A 107 -5.12 15.38 -8.40
N LEU A 108 -4.63 14.18 -8.06
CA LEU A 108 -4.23 13.18 -9.03
C LEU A 108 -5.47 12.53 -9.68
N ARG A 109 -5.35 12.18 -10.96
CA ARG A 109 -6.49 11.66 -11.74
C ARG A 109 -6.70 10.17 -11.52
N ARG A 110 -5.62 9.41 -11.40
CA ARG A 110 -5.68 7.95 -11.30
C ARG A 110 -4.76 7.44 -10.19
N VAL A 111 -5.12 6.32 -9.59
CA VAL A 111 -4.28 5.58 -8.65
C VAL A 111 -4.24 4.11 -9.04
N LEU A 112 -3.03 3.55 -9.11
CA LEU A 112 -2.79 2.13 -9.33
C LEU A 112 -2.69 1.45 -7.96
N ILE A 113 -3.54 0.45 -7.74
CA ILE A 113 -3.53 -0.34 -6.50
C ILE A 113 -3.41 -1.84 -6.81
N PRO A 114 -2.81 -2.64 -5.91
CA PRO A 114 -2.80 -4.09 -6.07
C PRO A 114 -4.23 -4.61 -6.14
N GLU A 115 -4.52 -5.50 -7.08
CA GLU A 115 -5.87 -6.07 -7.22
C GLU A 115 -6.34 -6.74 -5.92
N SER A 116 -5.44 -7.38 -5.19
CA SER A 116 -5.74 -8.02 -3.89
C SER A 116 -6.25 -7.04 -2.83
N ASN A 117 -6.00 -5.73 -2.96
CA ASN A 117 -6.51 -4.71 -2.03
C ASN A 117 -7.83 -4.07 -2.48
N MET A 118 -8.42 -4.50 -3.60
CA MET A 118 -9.72 -3.98 -4.02
C MET A 118 -10.82 -4.25 -2.99
N GLU A 119 -10.74 -5.38 -2.27
CA GLU A 119 -11.69 -5.75 -1.21
C GLU A 119 -11.52 -4.90 0.06
N ASP A 120 -10.30 -4.44 0.33
CA ASP A 120 -9.98 -3.60 1.50
C ASP A 120 -10.29 -2.12 1.26
N LEU A 121 -10.59 -1.74 0.02
CA LEU A 121 -10.76 -0.35 -0.38
C LEU A 121 -12.14 0.18 0.06
N VAL A 122 -12.14 1.02 1.09
CA VAL A 122 -13.36 1.67 1.60
C VAL A 122 -13.24 3.18 1.43
N LEU A 123 -13.64 3.69 0.26
CA LEU A 123 -13.61 5.13 -0.01
C LEU A 123 -14.85 5.86 0.52
N GLU A 124 -14.61 7.00 1.18
CA GLU A 124 -15.68 7.91 1.52
C GLU A 124 -16.38 8.46 0.25
N PRO A 125 -17.69 8.74 0.32
CA PRO A 125 -18.45 9.23 -0.84
C PRO A 125 -17.87 10.50 -1.48
N ARG A 126 -17.19 11.36 -0.71
CA ARG A 126 -16.56 12.60 -1.19
C ARG A 126 -15.39 12.39 -2.14
N TYR A 127 -14.78 11.21 -2.15
CA TYR A 127 -13.66 10.86 -3.03
C TYR A 127 -14.10 10.09 -4.28
N ARG A 128 -15.32 9.54 -4.28
CA ARG A 128 -15.89 8.84 -5.44
C ARG A 128 -16.04 9.81 -6.60
N GLY A 129 -15.46 9.47 -7.75
CA GLY A 129 -15.47 10.31 -8.95
C GLY A 129 -14.41 11.42 -8.98
N LYS A 130 -13.64 11.62 -7.90
CA LYS A 130 -12.46 12.51 -7.90
C LYS A 130 -11.21 11.81 -8.42
N ILE A 131 -11.09 10.52 -8.16
CA ILE A 131 -9.95 9.70 -8.57
C ILE A 131 -10.44 8.38 -9.18
N GLU A 132 -9.79 7.96 -10.26
CA GLU A 132 -9.97 6.66 -10.88
C GLU A 132 -9.05 5.63 -10.21
N VAL A 133 -9.63 4.55 -9.70
CA VAL A 133 -8.86 3.47 -9.08
C VAL A 133 -8.69 2.34 -10.09
N ILE A 134 -7.44 1.99 -10.39
CA ILE A 134 -7.10 0.96 -11.38
C ILE A 134 -6.41 -0.21 -10.66
N PRO A 135 -7.04 -1.40 -10.62
CA PRO A 135 -6.39 -2.58 -10.08
C PRO A 135 -5.29 -3.08 -11.03
N VAL A 136 -4.14 -3.43 -10.46
CA VAL A 136 -2.99 -4.00 -11.20
C VAL A 136 -2.55 -5.32 -10.57
N ARG A 137 -2.14 -6.28 -11.41
CA ARG A 137 -1.62 -7.59 -10.99
C ARG A 137 -0.12 -7.70 -11.22
N THR A 138 0.36 -7.16 -12.33
CA THR A 138 1.74 -7.32 -12.76
C THR A 138 2.42 -5.98 -13.00
N LEU A 139 3.76 -5.98 -12.98
CA LEU A 139 4.56 -4.81 -13.35
C LEU A 139 4.23 -4.31 -14.76
N ARG A 140 3.87 -5.22 -15.67
CA ARG A 140 3.43 -4.85 -17.03
C ARG A 140 2.18 -3.97 -17.00
N ASP A 141 1.20 -4.30 -16.15
CA ASP A 141 -0.01 -3.50 -16.00
C ASP A 141 0.32 -2.12 -15.46
N VAL A 142 1.23 -2.05 -14.48
CA VAL A 142 1.72 -0.78 -13.93
C VAL A 142 2.32 0.08 -15.04
N LEU A 143 3.28 -0.44 -15.80
CA LEU A 143 3.97 0.31 -16.86
C LEU A 143 2.99 0.76 -17.97
N LYS A 144 1.97 -0.05 -18.26
CA LYS A 144 0.93 0.30 -19.25
C LYS A 144 0.20 1.59 -18.86
N TYR A 145 -0.16 1.75 -17.58
CA TYR A 145 -0.91 2.92 -17.10
C TYR A 145 -0.01 4.07 -16.63
N ALA A 146 1.20 3.77 -16.15
CA ALA A 146 2.12 4.75 -15.59
C ALA A 146 2.98 5.46 -16.66
N LEU A 147 3.37 4.80 -17.75
CA LEU A 147 4.21 5.42 -18.77
C LEU A 147 3.37 6.33 -19.69
N ALA A 148 3.83 7.57 -19.85
CA ALA A 148 3.22 8.59 -20.69
C ALA A 148 3.55 8.37 -22.17
N GLY A 149 2.58 8.68 -23.03
CA GLY A 149 2.73 8.73 -24.48
C GLY A 149 2.27 7.47 -25.24
N THR A 150 1.66 7.70 -26.40
CA THR A 150 1.38 6.73 -27.49
C THR A 150 2.61 6.62 -28.40
N GLY A 151 3.77 6.32 -27.82
CA GLY A 151 5.02 6.20 -28.57
C GLY A 151 5.30 4.75 -28.96
N ALA A 152 5.84 4.53 -30.17
CA ALA A 152 6.31 3.22 -30.63
C ALA A 152 7.26 2.50 -29.64
N LYS A 153 7.97 3.27 -28.81
CA LYS A 153 8.82 2.73 -27.72
C LYS A 153 8.01 2.07 -26.61
N LYS A 154 6.88 2.66 -26.19
CA LYS A 154 6.00 2.09 -25.17
C LYS A 154 5.38 0.79 -25.67
N ASP A 155 4.90 0.79 -26.91
CA ASP A 155 4.25 -0.39 -27.49
C ASP A 155 5.26 -1.53 -27.68
N SER A 156 6.48 -1.23 -28.18
CA SER A 156 7.59 -2.19 -28.27
C SER A 156 7.97 -2.77 -26.89
N LEU A 157 8.01 -1.96 -25.83
CA LEU A 157 8.27 -2.46 -24.48
C LEU A 157 7.16 -3.35 -23.96
N LEU A 158 5.90 -2.95 -24.16
CA LEU A 158 4.74 -3.75 -23.75
C LEU A 158 4.63 -5.05 -24.53
N GLU A 159 5.02 -5.07 -25.81
CA GLU A 159 5.09 -6.27 -26.65
C GLU A 159 6.22 -7.21 -26.20
N ARG A 160 7.42 -6.69 -25.90
CA ARG A 160 8.52 -7.48 -25.32
C ARG A 160 8.12 -8.11 -23.98
N LEU A 161 7.43 -7.33 -23.15
CA LEU A 161 6.84 -7.81 -21.89
C LEU A 161 5.78 -8.89 -22.14
N ALA A 162 4.94 -8.74 -23.16
CA ALA A 162 3.89 -9.70 -23.52
C ALA A 162 4.46 -11.05 -23.99
N ALA A 163 5.40 -11.00 -24.93
CA ALA A 163 5.97 -12.19 -25.56
C ALA A 163 6.67 -13.09 -24.54
N MET A 164 7.32 -12.51 -23.53
CA MET A 164 7.99 -13.28 -22.49
C MET A 164 7.05 -13.83 -21.42
N VAL A 165 5.97 -13.12 -21.06
CA VAL A 165 4.94 -13.69 -20.15
C VAL A 165 4.29 -14.93 -20.79
N LEU A 166 4.03 -14.89 -22.10
CA LEU A 166 3.55 -16.05 -22.86
C LEU A 166 4.58 -17.17 -22.95
N ALA A 167 5.87 -16.85 -23.06
CA ALA A 167 6.94 -17.86 -23.03
C ALA A 167 7.04 -18.55 -21.66
N THR A 168 6.91 -17.80 -20.56
CA THR A 168 6.89 -18.38 -19.20
C THR A 168 5.62 -19.16 -18.89
N ALA A 169 4.48 -18.78 -19.47
CA ALA A 169 3.23 -19.54 -19.34
C ALA A 169 3.31 -20.92 -20.01
N ARG A 170 4.11 -21.06 -21.08
CA ARG A 170 4.37 -22.35 -21.75
C ARG A 170 5.28 -23.29 -20.97
N SER A 171 6.03 -22.79 -19.99
CA SER A 171 6.87 -23.58 -19.09
C SER A 171 6.17 -24.03 -17.79
N GLY A 172 4.85 -23.82 -17.66
CA GLY A 172 4.01 -24.62 -16.75
C GLY A 172 4.23 -24.41 -15.25
N GLU A 173 4.40 -23.17 -14.76
CA GLU A 173 4.45 -22.90 -13.31
C GLU A 173 3.57 -21.73 -12.81
N ASP A 174 2.80 -21.06 -13.68
CA ASP A 174 1.84 -20.04 -13.24
C ASP A 174 0.41 -20.54 -13.49
N ALA A 175 -0.04 -21.48 -12.66
CA ALA A 175 -1.45 -21.48 -12.32
C ALA A 175 -1.72 -20.15 -11.59
N PRO A 176 -2.68 -19.32 -12.02
CA PRO A 176 -3.10 -18.18 -11.20
C PRO A 176 -3.45 -18.72 -9.82
N PRO A 177 -3.24 -17.98 -8.71
CA PRO A 177 -3.81 -18.38 -7.45
C PRO A 177 -5.31 -18.53 -7.71
N VAL A 178 -5.78 -19.78 -7.73
CA VAL A 178 -7.20 -20.08 -7.71
C VAL A 178 -7.68 -19.31 -6.50
N LEU A 179 -8.53 -18.31 -6.75
CA LEU A 179 -9.33 -17.68 -5.72
C LEU A 179 -10.11 -18.85 -5.10
N THR A 180 -9.56 -19.43 -4.04
CA THR A 180 -10.22 -20.50 -3.31
C THR A 180 -11.46 -19.83 -2.75
N ALA A 181 -12.62 -20.23 -3.28
CA ALA A 181 -13.90 -19.79 -2.79
C ALA A 181 -13.89 -19.84 -1.26
N PRO A 182 -14.47 -18.84 -0.56
CA PRO A 182 -14.56 -18.90 0.89
C PRO A 182 -15.20 -20.24 1.25
N LYS A 183 -14.46 -21.05 2.03
CA LYS A 183 -14.92 -22.33 2.52
C LYS A 183 -16.32 -22.11 3.10
N PRO A 184 -17.37 -22.82 2.64
CA PRO A 184 -18.70 -22.65 3.21
C PRO A 184 -18.59 -22.84 4.73
N PRO A 185 -19.26 -22.01 5.54
CA PRO A 185 -19.12 -22.06 6.99
C PRO A 185 -19.38 -23.50 7.43
N SER A 186 -18.36 -24.12 8.02
CA SER A 186 -18.48 -25.47 8.54
C SER A 186 -19.60 -25.49 9.57
N ALA A 187 -20.61 -26.32 9.30
CA ALA A 187 -21.58 -26.86 10.23
C ALA A 187 -21.72 -26.12 11.58
N VAL A 188 -22.79 -25.33 11.68
CA VAL A 188 -23.67 -25.19 12.86
C VAL A 188 -23.00 -25.60 14.17
N ALA A 189 -22.53 -24.61 14.94
CA ALA A 189 -22.23 -24.80 16.35
C ALA A 189 -23.48 -25.37 17.03
N ARG A 190 -23.40 -26.63 17.46
CA ARG A 190 -24.41 -27.25 18.33
C ARG A 190 -24.54 -26.37 19.59
N PRO A 191 -25.75 -26.12 20.09
CA PRO A 191 -25.91 -25.35 21.32
C PRO A 191 -25.16 -26.07 22.44
N VAL A 192 -24.22 -25.36 23.05
CA VAL A 192 -23.58 -25.79 24.29
C VAL A 192 -24.70 -25.91 25.31
N ARG A 193 -25.06 -27.15 25.69
CA ARG A 193 -25.93 -27.38 26.85
C ARG A 193 -25.20 -26.78 28.04
N GLU A 194 -25.70 -25.65 28.54
CA GLU A 194 -25.30 -25.12 29.83
C GLU A 194 -25.46 -26.25 30.85
N ARG A 195 -24.33 -26.73 31.40
CA ARG A 195 -24.38 -27.56 32.59
C ARG A 195 -24.91 -26.66 33.69
N PHE A 196 -26.14 -26.92 34.09
CA PHE A 196 -26.76 -26.38 35.28
C PHE A 196 -25.87 -26.74 36.48
N VAL A 197 -25.06 -25.79 36.93
CA VAL A 197 -24.35 -25.89 38.21
C VAL A 197 -25.35 -25.47 39.29
N PRO A 198 -25.81 -26.37 40.18
CA PRO A 198 -26.69 -25.96 41.25
C PRO A 198 -25.94 -25.00 42.19
N ARG A 199 -26.51 -23.80 42.38
CA ARG A 199 -26.02 -22.86 43.40
C ARG A 199 -26.16 -23.49 44.79
N PRO A 200 -25.14 -23.42 45.66
CA PRO A 200 -25.31 -23.84 47.05
C PRO A 200 -26.34 -22.93 47.73
N ARG A 201 -27.27 -23.54 48.47
CA ARG A 201 -28.26 -22.83 49.30
C ARG A 201 -27.53 -22.00 50.36
N ALA A 202 -27.83 -20.71 50.42
CA ALA A 202 -27.41 -19.85 51.53
C ALA A 202 -28.14 -20.28 52.83
N PRO A 203 -27.47 -20.32 53.99
CA PRO A 203 -28.14 -20.53 55.26
C PRO A 203 -28.95 -19.29 55.64
N ALA A 204 -30.17 -19.52 56.12
CA ALA A 204 -31.07 -18.49 56.61
C ALA A 204 -30.61 -17.96 57.97
N GLY A 205 -30.59 -16.63 58.11
CA GLY A 205 -30.68 -15.96 59.41
C GLY A 205 -29.56 -14.97 59.74
N ALA A 206 -29.81 -13.68 59.54
CA ALA A 206 -29.40 -12.57 60.43
C ALA A 206 -30.02 -11.23 59.97
N PRO A 207 -30.37 -10.31 60.89
CA PRO A 207 -31.31 -9.22 60.63
C PRO A 207 -30.68 -7.96 60.01
N ALA A 208 -31.52 -7.22 59.28
CA ALA A 208 -31.18 -6.01 58.54
C ALA A 208 -30.75 -4.83 59.45
N THR A 209 -29.48 -4.43 59.37
CA THR A 209 -28.99 -3.15 59.89
C THR A 209 -29.10 -2.06 58.83
N ARG A 210 -29.92 -1.08 59.18
CA ARG A 210 -30.29 0.14 58.45
C ARG A 210 -29.06 1.06 58.27
N CYS A 211 -28.40 1.00 57.11
CA CYS A 211 -27.28 1.90 56.82
C CYS A 211 -27.80 3.26 56.29
N ARG A 212 -27.48 4.31 57.04
CA ARG A 212 -27.92 5.70 56.83
C ARG A 212 -27.36 6.30 55.53
N ARG A 213 -28.21 7.07 54.86
CA ARG A 213 -27.90 7.94 53.71
C ARG A 213 -26.72 8.86 53.99
N SER A 214 -25.74 8.90 53.10
CA SER A 214 -24.80 10.01 52.92
C SER A 214 -24.89 10.51 51.46
N ARG A 215 -25.25 11.79 51.30
CA ARG A 215 -25.35 12.49 50.01
C ARG A 215 -23.93 12.79 49.48
N PRO A 216 -23.64 12.67 48.17
CA PRO A 216 -22.43 13.24 47.60
C PRO A 216 -22.63 14.72 47.23
N ARG A 217 -21.62 15.53 47.60
CA ARG A 217 -21.49 16.98 47.37
C ARG A 217 -21.32 17.31 45.88
N ARG A 218 -22.01 18.37 45.43
CA ARG A 218 -21.78 19.07 44.15
C ARG A 218 -20.36 19.66 44.12
N THR A 219 -19.56 19.28 43.13
CA THR A 219 -18.32 19.99 42.77
C THR A 219 -18.56 20.86 41.53
N ARG A 220 -18.28 22.16 41.68
CA ARG A 220 -18.40 23.19 40.64
C ARG A 220 -17.29 23.01 39.60
N ARG A 221 -17.68 22.87 38.32
CA ARG A 221 -16.81 23.06 37.15
C ARG A 221 -16.34 24.52 37.09
N ARG A 222 -15.02 24.74 37.10
CA ARG A 222 -14.39 26.02 36.69
C ARG A 222 -13.88 25.83 35.26
N THR A 223 -14.53 26.53 34.32
CA THR A 223 -14.09 26.68 32.93
C THR A 223 -12.94 27.67 32.88
N ARG A 224 -11.75 27.24 32.45
CA ARG A 224 -10.66 28.14 32.02
C ARG A 224 -10.69 28.20 30.49
N ARG A 225 -11.18 29.31 29.94
CA ARG A 225 -10.89 29.76 28.58
C ARG A 225 -9.38 29.99 28.48
N ARG A 226 -8.71 29.32 27.54
CA ARG A 226 -7.42 29.76 27.02
C ARG A 226 -7.63 30.16 25.57
N SER A 227 -7.49 31.45 25.34
CA SER A 227 -7.27 32.09 24.04
C SER A 227 -5.86 31.73 23.56
N SER A 228 -5.75 31.18 22.35
CA SER A 228 -4.49 31.13 21.61
C SER A 228 -4.75 31.67 20.20
N THR A 229 -4.48 32.95 20.05
CA THR A 229 -4.28 33.64 18.77
C THR A 229 -2.95 33.14 18.21
N VAL A 230 -2.93 32.62 16.98
CA VAL A 230 -1.71 32.29 16.22
C VAL A 230 -1.68 33.23 15.01
N PRO A 231 -0.60 33.99 14.77
CA PRO A 231 -0.50 34.79 13.55
C PRO A 231 -0.04 33.90 12.39
N ALA A 232 -0.66 34.13 11.24
CA ALA A 232 -0.25 33.59 9.96
C ALA A 232 1.07 34.25 9.50
N THR A 233 2.03 33.43 9.10
CA THR A 233 3.16 33.87 8.27
C THR A 233 3.23 33.01 7.03
N SER A 234 3.06 33.71 5.92
CA SER A 234 3.14 33.26 4.55
C SER A 234 4.58 32.91 4.19
N SER A 235 4.80 31.76 3.56
CA SER A 235 5.98 31.56 2.70
C SER A 235 5.62 30.65 1.53
N ILE A 236 5.40 31.30 0.40
CA ILE A 236 5.58 30.82 -0.97
C ILE A 236 7.04 30.37 -1.13
N THR A 237 7.33 29.29 -1.89
CA THR A 237 8.43 29.21 -2.90
C THR A 237 8.38 27.88 -3.66
N ALA A 238 8.38 28.04 -5.00
CA ALA A 238 8.85 27.23 -6.14
C ALA A 238 8.82 25.69 -6.11
#